data_AF-A0A9D6ST24-F1
#
_entry.id   AF-A0A9D6ST24-F1
#
_cell.length_a   1.000
_cell.length_b   1.000
_cell.length_c   1.000
_cell.angle_alpha   90.00
_cell.angle_beta   90.00
_cell.angle_gamma   90.00
#
_symmetry.space_group_name_H-M   'P 1'
#
loop_
_entity.id
_entity.type
_entity.pdbx_description
1 polymer ?
#
loop_
_entity_poly.entity_id
_entity_poly.type
_entity_poly.pdbx_seq_one_letter_code
_entity_poly.pdbx_strand_id
1 'polypeptide(L)'
;MKIERSEALDRNIRRDEGSALTRSTWDGIREAVRDGRVEDALAGLEYGCGEAKMMRDSAIKFADQVLTHHAKVAGEAEAYKALRARYELMVRHHEEESALLASTWDGVREAIRGRRVEDVFAGLESGCAKAKTMHDRATSFVDDALTHLAKVAGEEEVNKVLRARYEPTIRGWISTTPSVKESIERAVEFQRGHFGKTSMREESDRFVVTCDPCGSGGQLRRTKAGARTEKAHDWTWNKPDVPIYCTHCAIMWEILPMEIRGVPIRINLPPEKDSDPCVHLYYKSAEAIPEEYFKRVSRPRRLKMGSR
;
A
#
# COMPACT_ATOMS: atom_id res chain seq x y z
N MET A 1 13.40 -7.23 -15.86
CA MET A 1 12.05 -7.01 -15.31
C MET A 1 11.06 -7.43 -16.38
N LYS A 2 10.04 -8.20 -16.01
CA LYS A 2 9.01 -8.66 -16.94
C LYS A 2 7.77 -7.80 -16.80
N ILE A 3 7.56 -6.87 -17.74
CA ILE A 3 6.42 -5.95 -17.78
C ILE A 3 5.48 -6.37 -18.92
N GLU A 4 4.24 -6.71 -18.60
CA GLU A 4 3.26 -7.25 -19.55
C GLU A 4 1.88 -6.61 -19.36
N ARG A 5 1.10 -6.55 -20.44
CA ARG A 5 -0.29 -6.07 -20.38
C ARG A 5 -1.14 -7.02 -19.53
N SER A 6 -1.86 -6.47 -18.56
CA SER A 6 -2.95 -7.16 -17.87
C SER A 6 -4.27 -6.72 -18.48
N GLU A 7 -5.00 -7.65 -19.09
CA GLU A 7 -6.34 -7.39 -19.64
C GLU A 7 -7.31 -6.99 -18.53
N ALA A 8 -7.28 -7.70 -17.39
CA ALA A 8 -8.17 -7.44 -16.25
C ALA A 8 -7.97 -6.06 -15.62
N LEU A 9 -6.75 -5.50 -15.69
CA LEU A 9 -6.43 -4.18 -15.14
C LEU A 9 -6.38 -3.09 -16.21
N ASP A 10 -6.51 -3.47 -17.47
CA ASP A 10 -6.35 -2.60 -18.63
C ASP A 10 -5.06 -1.74 -18.57
N ARG A 11 -3.96 -2.33 -18.10
CA ARG A 11 -2.65 -1.66 -17.99
C ARG A 11 -1.49 -2.66 -17.92
N ASN A 12 -0.28 -2.18 -18.13
CA ASN A 12 0.91 -2.98 -17.93
C ASN A 12 1.18 -3.19 -16.43
N ILE A 13 1.63 -4.41 -16.06
CA ILE A 13 2.05 -4.79 -14.71
C ILE A 13 3.34 -5.62 -14.75
N ARG A 14 4.11 -5.57 -13.67
CA ARG A 14 5.24 -6.47 -13.47
C ARG A 14 4.76 -7.86 -13.06
N ARG A 15 5.21 -8.87 -13.80
CA ARG A 15 4.90 -10.30 -13.59
C ARG A 15 6.17 -11.15 -13.47
N ASP A 16 7.19 -10.61 -12.79
CA ASP A 16 8.42 -11.36 -12.53
C ASP A 16 8.12 -12.61 -11.70
N GLU A 17 8.88 -13.69 -11.90
CA GLU A 17 8.70 -14.94 -11.16
C GLU A 17 9.47 -14.93 -9.82
N GLY A 18 8.91 -15.60 -8.81
CA GLY A 18 9.55 -15.79 -7.52
C GLY A 18 9.99 -14.49 -6.82
N SER A 19 11.17 -14.50 -6.20
CA SER A 19 11.71 -13.37 -5.45
C SER A 19 12.07 -12.15 -6.32
N ALA A 20 12.20 -12.31 -7.65
CA ALA A 20 12.46 -11.18 -8.54
C ALA A 20 11.30 -10.16 -8.54
N LEU A 21 10.07 -10.61 -8.23
CA LEU A 21 8.90 -9.74 -8.11
C LEU A 21 9.06 -8.70 -6.99
N THR A 22 9.73 -9.06 -5.88
CA THR A 22 9.87 -8.15 -4.74
C THR A 22 11.03 -7.17 -4.89
N ARG A 23 11.87 -7.35 -5.91
CA ARG A 23 12.94 -6.40 -6.23
C ARG A 23 12.36 -5.07 -6.69
N SER A 24 12.94 -3.98 -6.18
CA SER A 24 12.61 -2.61 -6.58
C SER A 24 12.68 -2.44 -8.10
N THR A 25 11.68 -1.75 -8.67
CA THR A 25 11.69 -1.38 -10.09
C THR A 25 12.93 -0.53 -10.42
N TRP A 26 13.32 0.36 -9.50
CA TRP A 26 14.50 1.21 -9.63
C TRP A 26 15.80 0.41 -9.76
N ASP A 27 15.92 -0.71 -9.03
CA ASP A 27 17.10 -1.57 -9.15
C ASP A 27 17.12 -2.34 -10.47
N GLY A 28 15.95 -2.69 -11.01
CA GLY A 28 15.85 -3.29 -12.33
C GLY A 28 16.21 -2.31 -13.45
N ILE A 29 15.90 -1.01 -13.31
CA ILE A 29 16.36 0.02 -14.25
C ILE A 29 17.88 0.15 -14.20
N ARG A 30 18.48 0.18 -13.00
CA ARG A 30 19.95 0.28 -12.86
C ARG A 30 20.67 -0.88 -13.54
N GLU A 31 20.16 -2.09 -13.38
CA GLU A 31 20.69 -3.28 -14.07
C GLU A 31 20.50 -3.18 -15.59
N ALA A 32 19.30 -2.84 -16.07
CA ALA A 32 19.05 -2.70 -17.49
C ALA A 32 20.00 -1.67 -18.15
N VAL A 33 20.27 -0.54 -17.47
CA VAL A 33 21.21 0.47 -17.97
C VAL A 33 22.65 -0.04 -17.98
N ARG A 34 23.09 -0.76 -16.94
CA ARG A 34 24.44 -1.40 -16.91
C ARG A 34 24.61 -2.39 -18.05
N ASP A 35 23.56 -3.15 -18.36
CA ASP A 35 23.56 -4.15 -19.42
C ASP A 35 23.36 -3.55 -20.82
N GLY A 36 23.14 -2.24 -20.93
CA GLY A 36 22.83 -1.57 -22.20
C GLY A 36 21.43 -1.87 -22.77
N ARG A 37 20.52 -2.40 -21.95
CA ARG A 37 19.11 -2.68 -22.30
C ARG A 37 18.27 -1.40 -22.17
N VAL A 38 18.40 -0.52 -23.15
CA VAL A 38 17.77 0.82 -23.16
C VAL A 38 16.24 0.75 -23.07
N GLU A 39 15.59 -0.07 -23.89
CA GLU A 39 14.12 -0.17 -23.90
C GLU A 39 13.57 -0.71 -22.57
N ASP A 40 14.22 -1.72 -21.99
CA ASP A 40 13.85 -2.25 -20.68
C ASP A 40 13.99 -1.20 -19.57
N ALA A 41 15.03 -0.36 -19.65
CA ALA A 41 15.25 0.73 -18.71
C ALA A 41 14.18 1.82 -18.84
N LEU A 42 13.78 2.17 -20.07
CA LEU A 42 12.72 3.14 -20.33
C LEU A 42 11.35 2.64 -19.86
N ALA A 43 11.00 1.40 -20.19
CA ALA A 43 9.77 0.76 -19.71
C ALA A 43 9.75 0.65 -18.17
N GLY A 44 10.90 0.31 -17.58
CA GLY A 44 11.09 0.31 -16.13
C GLY A 44 10.89 1.68 -15.50
N LEU A 45 11.42 2.75 -16.10
CA LEU A 45 11.25 4.13 -15.62
C LEU A 45 9.78 4.54 -15.64
N GLU A 46 9.07 4.32 -16.75
CA GLU A 46 7.65 4.62 -16.85
C GLU A 46 6.85 3.86 -15.78
N TYR A 47 7.10 2.56 -15.65
CA TYR A 47 6.41 1.71 -14.68
C TYR A 47 6.68 2.15 -13.23
N GLY A 48 7.95 2.40 -12.87
CA GLY A 48 8.33 2.83 -11.52
C GLY A 48 7.74 4.20 -11.14
N CYS A 49 7.70 5.14 -12.09
CA CYS A 49 7.01 6.41 -11.91
C CYS A 49 5.51 6.22 -11.66
N GLY A 50 4.88 5.27 -12.37
CA GLY A 50 3.50 4.86 -12.17
C GLY A 50 3.25 4.29 -10.77
N GLU A 51 4.11 3.39 -10.29
CA GLU A 51 4.02 2.82 -8.94
C GLU A 51 4.07 3.89 -7.84
N ALA A 52 5.05 4.80 -7.93
CA ALA A 52 5.23 5.88 -6.96
C ALA A 52 4.05 6.87 -6.99
N LYS A 53 3.60 7.26 -8.19
CA LYS A 53 2.45 8.16 -8.38
C LYS A 53 1.17 7.55 -7.79
N MET A 54 0.91 6.29 -8.09
CA MET A 54 -0.28 5.57 -7.61
C MET A 54 -0.37 5.58 -6.07
N MET A 55 0.74 5.31 -5.37
CA MET A 55 0.72 5.27 -3.91
C MET A 55 0.63 6.65 -3.26
N ARG A 56 1.31 7.65 -3.82
CA ARG A 56 1.15 9.04 -3.39
C ARG A 56 -0.30 9.52 -3.55
N ASP A 57 -0.90 9.34 -4.72
CA ASP A 57 -2.25 9.82 -5.00
C ASP A 57 -3.30 9.07 -4.15
N SER A 58 -3.08 7.77 -3.92
CA SER A 58 -3.91 6.99 -3.00
C SER A 58 -3.86 7.54 -1.57
N ALA A 59 -2.70 7.95 -1.07
CA ALA A 59 -2.53 8.54 0.26
C ALA A 59 -3.19 9.92 0.38
N ILE A 60 -3.06 10.78 -0.64
CA ILE A 60 -3.75 12.08 -0.68
C ILE A 60 -5.27 11.88 -0.63
N LYS A 61 -5.79 10.98 -1.47
CA LYS A 61 -7.22 10.64 -1.46
C LYS A 61 -7.68 10.05 -0.11
N PHE A 62 -6.80 9.32 0.57
CA PHE A 62 -7.11 8.79 1.90
C PHE A 62 -7.28 9.92 2.90
N ALA A 63 -6.33 10.86 2.95
CA ALA A 63 -6.40 12.02 3.81
C ALA A 63 -7.72 12.80 3.59
N ASP A 64 -8.06 13.07 2.34
CA ASP A 64 -9.30 13.78 2.00
C ASP A 64 -10.57 13.06 2.48
N GLN A 65 -10.64 11.74 2.31
CA GLN A 65 -11.77 10.94 2.77
C GLN A 65 -11.91 10.94 4.29
N VAL A 66 -10.79 10.88 5.03
CA VAL A 66 -10.79 10.96 6.49
C VAL A 66 -11.27 12.34 6.94
N LEU A 67 -10.80 13.42 6.32
CA LEU A 67 -11.23 14.78 6.64
C LEU A 67 -12.71 15.02 6.32
N THR A 68 -13.18 14.52 5.18
CA THR A 68 -14.59 14.63 4.79
C THR A 68 -15.49 13.90 5.78
N HIS A 69 -15.11 12.68 6.18
CA HIS A 69 -15.84 11.93 7.21
C HIS A 69 -15.79 12.66 8.54
N HIS A 70 -14.62 13.16 8.93
CA HIS A 70 -14.43 13.93 10.15
C HIS A 70 -15.37 15.14 10.22
N ALA A 71 -15.41 15.98 9.18
CA ALA A 71 -16.30 17.14 9.13
C ALA A 71 -17.77 16.76 9.35
N LYS A 72 -18.19 15.62 8.77
CA LYS A 72 -19.56 15.11 8.89
C LYS A 72 -19.93 14.66 10.31
N VAL A 73 -19.01 14.02 11.03
CA VAL A 73 -19.33 13.37 12.32
C VAL A 73 -18.89 14.16 13.55
N ALA A 74 -17.86 14.99 13.42
CA ALA A 74 -17.30 15.80 14.52
C ALA A 74 -17.41 17.31 14.27
N GLY A 75 -17.92 17.73 13.11
CA GLY A 75 -18.00 19.13 12.73
C GLY A 75 -16.64 19.75 12.38
N GLU A 76 -16.66 21.07 12.15
CA GLU A 76 -15.50 21.84 11.72
C GLU A 76 -14.95 22.75 12.84
N ALA A 77 -14.66 22.14 14.00
CA ALA A 77 -14.00 22.85 15.09
C ALA A 77 -12.62 23.38 14.68
N GLU A 78 -12.04 24.29 15.47
CA GLU A 78 -10.76 24.95 15.14
C GLU A 78 -9.62 23.95 14.88
N ALA A 79 -9.56 22.87 15.65
CA ALA A 79 -8.59 21.80 15.44
C ALA A 79 -8.76 21.09 14.07
N TYR A 80 -10.01 20.90 13.61
CA TYR A 80 -10.28 20.39 12.26
C TYR A 80 -9.84 21.40 11.19
N LYS A 81 -10.15 22.68 11.37
CA LYS A 81 -9.74 23.72 10.41
C LYS A 81 -8.22 23.80 10.28
N ALA A 82 -7.49 23.71 11.39
CA ALA A 82 -6.03 23.65 11.38
C ALA A 82 -5.50 22.40 10.66
N LEU A 83 -6.13 21.24 10.88
CA LEU A 83 -5.78 20.00 10.19
C LEU A 83 -6.07 20.10 8.68
N ARG A 84 -7.20 20.69 8.30
CA ARG A 84 -7.60 20.94 6.92
C ARG A 84 -6.66 21.91 6.20
N ALA A 85 -6.25 22.99 6.87
CA ALA A 85 -5.27 23.94 6.32
C ALA A 85 -3.90 23.26 6.09
N ARG A 86 -3.46 22.38 7.00
CA ARG A 86 -2.25 21.56 6.82
C ARG A 86 -2.37 20.60 5.62
N TYR A 87 -3.53 19.98 5.43
CA TYR A 87 -3.80 19.15 4.26
C TYR A 87 -3.67 19.94 2.96
N GLU A 88 -4.32 21.09 2.88
CA GLU A 88 -4.31 21.93 1.68
C GLU A 88 -2.91 22.45 1.35
N LEU A 89 -2.13 22.81 2.37
CA LEU A 89 -0.72 23.16 2.20
C LEU A 89 0.10 21.98 1.67
N MET A 90 -0.09 20.79 2.23
CA MET A 90 0.56 19.57 1.76
C MET A 90 0.21 19.28 0.29
N VAL A 91 -1.07 19.40 -0.10
CA VAL A 91 -1.50 19.18 -1.49
C VAL A 91 -0.85 20.18 -2.44
N ARG A 92 -0.81 21.47 -2.10
CA ARG A 92 -0.11 22.48 -2.93
C ARG A 92 1.37 22.16 -3.10
N HIS A 93 2.07 21.83 -2.01
CA HIS A 93 3.47 21.42 -2.11
C HIS A 93 3.65 20.15 -2.94
N HIS A 94 2.72 19.21 -2.88
CA HIS A 94 2.77 18.01 -3.71
C HIS A 94 2.60 18.32 -5.20
N GLU A 95 1.80 19.31 -5.57
CA GLU A 95 1.65 19.76 -6.95
C GLU A 95 2.96 20.40 -7.46
N GLU A 96 3.54 21.31 -6.68
CA GLU A 96 4.84 21.95 -6.98
C GLU A 96 5.97 20.91 -7.09
N GLU A 97 6.08 20.02 -6.10
CA GLU A 97 7.10 18.97 -6.08
C GLU A 97 6.90 17.96 -7.23
N SER A 98 5.65 17.70 -7.65
CA SER A 98 5.36 16.83 -8.79
C SER A 98 5.87 17.39 -10.11
N ALA A 99 5.76 18.70 -10.34
CA ALA A 99 6.29 19.33 -11.55
C ALA A 99 7.82 19.20 -11.64
N LEU A 100 8.51 19.45 -10.53
CA LEU A 100 9.96 19.28 -10.42
C LEU A 100 10.37 17.81 -10.59
N LEU A 101 9.57 16.89 -10.04
CA LEU A 101 9.81 15.46 -10.17
C LEU A 101 9.64 14.98 -11.61
N ALA A 102 8.65 15.51 -12.35
CA ALA A 102 8.48 15.22 -13.78
C ALA A 102 9.73 15.64 -14.59
N SER A 103 10.26 16.83 -14.34
CA SER A 103 11.50 17.29 -14.97
C SER A 103 12.71 16.41 -14.62
N THR A 104 12.79 15.91 -13.38
CA THR A 104 13.83 14.95 -12.97
C THR A 104 13.72 13.66 -13.79
N TRP A 105 12.51 13.13 -13.97
CA TRP A 105 12.27 11.91 -14.76
C TRP A 105 12.52 12.10 -16.25
N ASP A 106 12.25 13.28 -16.79
CA ASP A 106 12.62 13.62 -18.16
C ASP A 106 14.14 13.61 -18.35
N GLY A 107 14.89 14.17 -17.40
CA GLY A 107 16.35 14.10 -17.37
C GLY A 107 16.87 12.66 -17.32
N VAL A 108 16.28 11.80 -16.46
CA VAL A 108 16.64 10.38 -16.40
C VAL A 108 16.35 9.68 -17.73
N ARG A 109 15.21 9.98 -18.37
CA ARG A 109 14.85 9.40 -19.67
C ARG A 109 15.87 9.73 -20.76
N GLU A 110 16.29 11.00 -20.83
CA GLU A 110 17.32 11.45 -21.76
C GLU A 110 18.70 10.86 -21.45
N ALA A 111 19.01 10.63 -20.16
CA ALA A 111 20.23 9.94 -19.75
C ALA A 111 20.23 8.46 -20.15
N ILE A 112 19.09 7.77 -20.03
CA ILE A 112 18.93 6.38 -20.49
C ILE A 112 19.17 6.29 -22.01
N ARG A 113 18.51 7.16 -22.79
CA ARG A 113 18.68 7.21 -24.26
C ARG A 113 20.12 7.51 -24.67
N GLY A 114 20.76 8.45 -23.99
CA GLY A 114 22.15 8.81 -24.21
C GLY A 114 23.17 7.84 -23.59
N ARG A 115 22.72 6.74 -22.96
CA ARG A 115 23.56 5.75 -22.25
C ARG A 115 24.52 6.38 -21.23
N ARG A 116 24.10 7.47 -20.59
CA ARG A 116 24.87 8.17 -19.54
C ARG A 116 24.58 7.53 -18.18
N VAL A 117 25.27 6.42 -17.90
CA VAL A 117 24.99 5.54 -16.75
C VAL A 117 24.99 6.30 -15.41
N GLU A 118 26.01 7.14 -15.17
CA GLU A 118 26.13 7.89 -13.92
C GLU A 118 24.99 8.92 -13.74
N ASP A 119 24.62 9.63 -14.81
CA ASP A 119 23.49 10.58 -14.81
C ASP A 119 22.16 9.87 -14.49
N VAL A 120 21.97 8.66 -15.05
CA VAL A 120 20.79 7.84 -14.71
C VAL A 120 20.77 7.54 -13.23
N PHE A 121 21.89 7.11 -12.65
CA PHE A 121 21.91 6.68 -11.25
C PHE A 121 21.66 7.84 -10.30
N ALA A 122 22.31 8.98 -10.54
CA ALA A 122 22.10 10.20 -9.77
C ALA A 122 20.64 10.70 -9.90
N GLY A 123 20.08 10.70 -11.11
CA GLY A 123 18.70 11.10 -11.34
C GLY A 123 17.68 10.15 -10.69
N LEU A 124 17.91 8.84 -10.75
CA LEU A 124 17.09 7.84 -10.05
C LEU A 124 17.15 8.03 -8.53
N GLU A 125 18.32 8.26 -7.95
CA GLU A 125 18.47 8.50 -6.51
C GLU A 125 17.70 9.75 -6.08
N SER A 126 17.93 10.88 -6.74
CA SER A 126 17.27 12.16 -6.46
C SER A 126 15.75 12.06 -6.59
N GLY A 127 15.27 11.53 -7.71
CA GLY A 127 13.83 11.42 -7.94
C GLY A 127 13.15 10.41 -7.01
N CYS A 128 13.80 9.28 -6.67
CA CYS A 128 13.25 8.32 -5.71
C CYS A 128 13.17 8.91 -4.31
N ALA A 129 14.21 9.63 -3.87
CA ALA A 129 14.22 10.30 -2.57
C ALA A 129 13.09 11.33 -2.46
N LYS A 130 12.88 12.12 -3.51
CA LYS A 130 11.80 13.11 -3.57
C LYS A 130 10.41 12.45 -3.59
N ALA A 131 10.21 11.46 -4.45
CA ALA A 131 8.95 10.71 -4.52
C ALA A 131 8.62 10.03 -3.18
N LYS A 132 9.62 9.45 -2.52
CA LYS A 132 9.47 8.84 -1.19
C LYS A 132 9.12 9.88 -0.13
N THR A 133 9.76 11.04 -0.15
CA THR A 133 9.47 12.13 0.81
C THR A 133 8.02 12.60 0.71
N MET A 134 7.53 12.81 -0.52
CA MET A 134 6.11 13.14 -0.76
C MET A 134 5.19 12.04 -0.24
N HIS A 135 5.48 10.78 -0.57
CA HIS A 135 4.72 9.63 -0.13
C HIS A 135 4.64 9.55 1.42
N ASP A 136 5.77 9.67 2.10
CA ASP A 136 5.85 9.53 3.55
C ASP A 136 5.12 10.69 4.27
N ARG A 137 5.20 11.91 3.73
CA ARG A 137 4.43 13.07 4.24
C ARG A 137 2.93 12.82 4.15
N ALA A 138 2.43 12.36 3.01
CA ALA A 138 1.00 12.04 2.85
C ALA A 138 0.57 10.90 3.77
N THR A 139 1.39 9.85 3.89
CA THR A 139 1.11 8.72 4.78
C THR A 139 1.08 9.14 6.26
N SER A 140 2.02 10.00 6.68
CA SER A 140 2.02 10.58 8.03
C SER A 140 0.80 11.46 8.29
N PHE A 141 0.36 12.23 7.29
CA PHE A 141 -0.85 13.05 7.41
C PHE A 141 -2.11 12.20 7.61
N VAL A 142 -2.23 11.08 6.88
CA VAL A 142 -3.35 10.15 7.06
C VAL A 142 -3.39 9.63 8.51
N ASP A 143 -2.25 9.25 9.08
CA ASP A 143 -2.16 8.81 10.47
C ASP A 143 -2.57 9.93 11.45
N ASP A 144 -2.13 11.18 11.21
CA ASP A 144 -2.55 12.33 12.01
C ASP A 144 -4.08 12.54 11.94
N ALA A 145 -4.67 12.42 10.76
CA ALA A 145 -6.10 12.61 10.54
C ALA A 145 -6.94 11.49 11.19
N LEU A 146 -6.51 10.24 11.07
CA LEU A 146 -7.15 9.10 11.75
C LEU A 146 -7.04 9.20 13.27
N THR A 147 -5.87 9.61 13.76
CA THR A 147 -5.63 9.87 15.18
C THR A 147 -6.58 10.93 15.71
N HIS A 148 -6.71 12.06 14.99
CA HIS A 148 -7.61 13.12 15.40
C HIS A 148 -9.07 12.67 15.38
N LEU A 149 -9.50 11.95 14.33
CA LEU A 149 -10.84 11.38 14.24
C LEU A 149 -11.15 10.44 15.41
N ALA A 150 -10.25 9.51 15.73
CA ALA A 150 -10.41 8.59 16.85
C ALA A 150 -10.56 9.35 18.18
N LYS A 151 -9.75 10.41 18.38
CA LYS A 151 -9.78 11.22 19.61
C LYS A 151 -11.10 11.97 19.80
N VAL A 152 -11.66 12.56 18.74
CA VAL A 152 -12.83 13.45 18.88
C VAL A 152 -14.17 12.76 18.62
N ALA A 153 -14.17 11.66 17.87
CA ALA A 153 -15.38 10.96 17.46
C ALA A 153 -15.40 9.46 17.84
N GLY A 154 -14.29 8.94 18.38
CA GLY A 154 -14.16 7.55 18.80
C GLY A 154 -13.63 6.61 17.69
N GLU A 155 -13.11 5.47 18.12
CA GLU A 155 -12.48 4.46 17.26
C GLU A 155 -13.43 3.84 16.23
N GLU A 156 -14.73 3.78 16.54
CA GLU A 156 -15.72 3.22 15.62
C GLU A 156 -15.89 4.10 14.37
N GLU A 157 -15.66 5.41 14.46
CA GLU A 157 -15.67 6.28 13.29
C GLU A 157 -14.47 6.03 12.37
N VAL A 158 -13.34 5.57 12.94
CA VAL A 158 -12.21 5.08 12.15
C VAL A 158 -12.61 3.83 11.36
N ASN A 159 -13.26 2.85 12.00
CA ASN A 159 -13.76 1.67 11.29
C ASN A 159 -14.68 2.05 10.12
N LYS A 160 -15.66 2.93 10.37
CA LYS A 160 -16.62 3.37 9.34
C LYS A 160 -15.94 4.01 8.13
N VAL A 161 -15.01 4.94 8.35
CA VAL A 161 -14.33 5.61 7.22
C VAL A 161 -13.42 4.65 6.45
N LEU A 162 -12.73 3.74 7.15
CA LEU A 162 -11.88 2.73 6.52
C LEU A 162 -12.73 1.76 5.67
N ARG A 163 -13.86 1.28 6.20
CA ARG A 163 -14.78 0.42 5.44
C ARG A 163 -15.31 1.13 4.19
N ALA A 164 -15.79 2.37 4.32
CA ALA A 164 -16.29 3.16 3.20
C ALA A 164 -15.22 3.39 2.11
N ARG A 165 -13.96 3.63 2.52
CA ARG A 165 -12.83 3.76 1.59
C ARG A 165 -12.53 2.45 0.86
N TYR A 166 -12.40 1.36 1.60
CA TYR A 166 -11.82 0.13 1.07
C TYR A 166 -12.84 -0.79 0.40
N GLU A 167 -14.14 -0.71 0.71
CA GLU A 167 -15.15 -1.56 0.06
C GLU A 167 -15.09 -1.51 -1.48
N PRO A 168 -15.18 -0.33 -2.15
CA PRO A 168 -15.10 -0.27 -3.60
C PRO A 168 -13.74 -0.74 -4.13
N THR A 169 -12.66 -0.48 -3.38
CA THR A 169 -11.31 -0.91 -3.74
C THR A 169 -11.20 -2.44 -3.72
N ILE A 170 -11.79 -3.09 -2.71
CA ILE A 170 -11.78 -4.55 -2.58
C ILE A 170 -12.68 -5.23 -3.60
N ARG A 171 -13.85 -4.65 -3.91
CA ARG A 171 -14.67 -5.15 -5.02
C ARG A 171 -13.90 -5.13 -6.34
N GLY A 172 -13.26 -4.01 -6.65
CA GLY A 172 -12.39 -3.89 -7.83
C GLY A 172 -11.18 -4.83 -7.77
N TRP A 173 -10.59 -5.04 -6.60
CA TRP A 173 -9.48 -5.98 -6.42
C TRP A 173 -9.90 -7.41 -6.76
N ILE A 174 -10.99 -7.88 -6.16
CA ILE A 174 -11.52 -9.23 -6.37
C ILE A 174 -11.88 -9.45 -7.84
N SER A 175 -12.48 -8.46 -8.51
CA SER A 175 -12.86 -8.61 -9.92
C SER A 175 -11.68 -8.61 -10.89
N THR A 176 -10.53 -8.05 -10.51
CA THR A 176 -9.36 -7.89 -11.39
C THR A 176 -8.15 -8.73 -11.00
N THR A 177 -8.26 -9.52 -9.93
CA THR A 177 -7.25 -10.49 -9.49
C THR A 177 -7.90 -11.80 -9.05
N PRO A 178 -8.48 -12.56 -9.99
CA PRO A 178 -9.19 -13.80 -9.64
C PRO A 178 -8.28 -14.84 -8.98
N SER A 179 -6.97 -14.84 -9.29
CA SER A 179 -6.01 -15.77 -8.71
C SER A 179 -5.17 -15.18 -7.55
N VAL A 180 -4.60 -16.08 -6.75
CA VAL A 180 -3.62 -15.73 -5.69
C VAL A 180 -2.38 -15.08 -6.30
N LYS A 181 -1.91 -15.56 -7.46
CA LYS A 181 -0.74 -15.01 -8.16
C LYS A 181 -0.96 -13.53 -8.52
N GLU A 182 -2.09 -13.20 -9.16
CA GLU A 182 -2.39 -11.82 -9.55
C GLU A 182 -2.59 -10.91 -8.32
N SER A 183 -3.15 -11.45 -7.23
CA SER A 183 -3.24 -10.73 -5.95
C SER A 183 -1.87 -10.43 -5.36
N ILE A 184 -0.91 -11.35 -5.46
CA ILE A 184 0.48 -11.12 -5.03
C ILE A 184 1.17 -10.10 -5.93
N GLU A 185 1.06 -10.22 -7.26
CA GLU A 185 1.63 -9.27 -8.23
C GLU A 185 1.22 -7.82 -7.90
N ARG A 186 -0.08 -7.58 -7.70
CA ARG A 186 -0.59 -6.26 -7.32
C ARG A 186 -0.19 -5.83 -5.92
N ALA A 187 -0.19 -6.72 -4.95
CA ALA A 187 0.15 -6.35 -3.58
C ALA A 187 1.65 -6.02 -3.43
N VAL A 188 2.53 -6.72 -4.15
CA VAL A 188 3.95 -6.41 -4.18
C VAL A 188 4.20 -5.11 -4.97
N GLU A 189 3.45 -4.85 -6.04
CA GLU A 189 3.44 -3.53 -6.71
C GLU A 189 3.09 -2.39 -5.74
N PHE A 190 2.07 -2.57 -4.90
CA PHE A 190 1.74 -1.59 -3.85
C PHE A 190 2.92 -1.39 -2.89
N GLN A 191 3.61 -2.46 -2.48
CA GLN A 191 4.77 -2.34 -1.60
C GLN A 191 5.96 -1.64 -2.26
N ARG A 192 6.21 -1.87 -3.57
CA ARG A 192 7.25 -1.14 -4.33
C ARG A 192 6.92 0.34 -4.43
N GLY A 193 5.65 0.69 -4.71
CA GLY A 193 5.18 2.07 -4.73
C GLY A 193 5.23 2.76 -3.36
N HIS A 194 5.12 1.99 -2.27
CA HIS A 194 5.35 2.46 -0.90
C HIS A 194 6.84 2.61 -0.54
N PHE A 195 7.77 2.27 -1.45
CA PHE A 195 9.21 2.19 -1.16
C PHE A 195 9.54 1.24 0.01
N GLY A 196 8.70 0.23 0.22
CA GLY A 196 8.89 -0.78 1.26
C GLY A 196 9.94 -1.81 0.88
N LYS A 197 10.64 -2.36 1.88
CA LYS A 197 11.59 -3.46 1.66
C LYS A 197 10.84 -4.76 1.76
N THR A 198 10.68 -5.45 0.63
CA THR A 198 9.83 -6.64 0.53
C THR A 198 10.64 -7.84 0.09
N SER A 199 10.38 -8.98 0.71
CA SER A 199 10.84 -10.30 0.28
C SER A 199 9.67 -11.27 0.20
N MET A 200 9.84 -12.33 -0.58
CA MET A 200 8.84 -13.37 -0.72
C MET A 200 9.51 -14.74 -0.78
N ARG A 201 8.87 -15.71 -0.15
CA ARG A 201 9.17 -17.12 -0.30
C ARG A 201 7.89 -17.91 -0.51
N GLU A 202 7.99 -19.00 -1.26
CA GLU A 202 6.89 -19.92 -1.49
C GLU A 202 7.01 -21.11 -0.54
N GLU A 203 5.88 -21.51 0.04
CA GLU A 203 5.70 -22.74 0.80
C GLU A 203 4.74 -23.68 0.04
N SER A 204 4.55 -24.90 0.55
CA SER A 204 3.67 -25.88 -0.10
C SER A 204 2.22 -25.39 -0.23
N ASP A 205 1.70 -24.73 0.80
CA ASP A 205 0.29 -24.33 0.91
C ASP A 205 0.04 -22.81 0.75
N ARG A 206 1.11 -21.99 0.76
CA ARG A 206 1.00 -20.52 0.76
C ARG A 206 2.23 -19.83 0.19
N PHE A 207 2.11 -18.53 -0.04
CA PHE A 207 3.25 -17.62 -0.20
C PHE A 207 3.37 -16.75 1.05
N VAL A 208 4.61 -16.51 1.47
CA VAL A 208 4.93 -15.65 2.62
C VAL A 208 5.63 -14.41 2.10
N VAL A 209 4.94 -13.28 2.15
CA VAL A 209 5.49 -11.97 1.78
C VAL A 209 5.84 -11.23 3.06
N THR A 210 7.11 -10.86 3.22
CA THR A 210 7.62 -10.14 4.39
C THR A 210 7.99 -8.73 3.99
N CYS A 211 7.52 -7.74 4.75
CA CYS A 211 7.79 -6.33 4.54
C CYS A 211 8.52 -5.74 5.76
N ASP A 212 9.79 -5.36 5.61
CA ASP A 212 10.67 -4.92 6.69
C ASP A 212 11.41 -3.59 6.41
N PRO A 213 10.79 -2.44 6.69
CA PRO A 213 9.39 -2.28 7.08
C PRO A 213 8.45 -2.38 5.86
N CYS A 214 7.15 -2.59 6.10
CA CYS A 214 6.17 -2.17 5.10
C CYS A 214 6.25 -0.66 4.93
N GLY A 215 6.22 -0.18 3.69
CA GLY A 215 6.55 1.23 3.39
C GLY A 215 5.49 2.25 3.83
N SER A 216 4.44 1.81 4.54
CA SER A 216 3.39 2.64 5.11
C SER A 216 3.37 2.54 6.64
N GLY A 217 2.48 1.73 7.23
CA GLY A 217 2.32 1.63 8.69
C GLY A 217 3.59 1.18 9.42
N GLY A 218 4.34 0.24 8.85
CA GLY A 218 5.61 -0.23 9.40
C GLY A 218 6.70 0.84 9.39
N GLN A 219 6.72 1.68 8.34
CA GLN A 219 7.60 2.85 8.28
C GLN A 219 7.18 3.87 9.34
N LEU A 220 5.88 4.18 9.46
CA LEU A 220 5.36 5.15 10.42
C LEU A 220 5.74 4.79 11.87
N ARG A 221 5.52 3.53 12.27
CA ARG A 221 5.86 3.05 13.62
C ARG A 221 7.34 3.21 13.98
N ARG A 222 8.23 3.24 12.98
CA ARG A 222 9.68 3.41 13.18
C ARG A 222 10.11 4.87 13.17
N THR A 223 9.28 5.79 12.71
CA THR A 223 9.64 7.21 12.55
C THR A 223 8.81 8.17 13.40
N LYS A 224 7.68 7.73 13.96
CA LYS A 224 6.85 8.51 14.88
C LYS A 224 6.02 7.62 15.79
N ALA A 225 5.69 8.16 16.97
CA ALA A 225 4.62 7.63 17.78
C ALA A 225 3.28 8.07 17.18
N GLY A 226 2.45 7.12 16.73
CA GLY A 226 1.07 7.36 16.29
C GLY A 226 0.07 6.94 17.37
N ALA A 227 -1.21 7.30 17.21
CA ALA A 227 -2.24 6.75 18.08
C ALA A 227 -2.38 5.24 17.88
N ARG A 228 -2.81 4.57 18.94
CA ARG A 228 -3.05 3.13 18.98
C ARG A 228 -4.44 2.92 19.53
N THR A 229 -5.06 1.80 19.18
CA THR A 229 -6.40 1.53 19.68
C THR A 229 -6.38 1.25 21.18
N GLU A 230 -7.29 1.87 21.92
CA GLU A 230 -7.47 1.65 23.36
C GLU A 230 -8.13 0.29 23.61
N LYS A 231 -9.04 -0.12 22.72
CA LYS A 231 -9.83 -1.34 22.87
C LYS A 231 -9.51 -2.37 21.79
N ALA A 232 -9.81 -3.62 22.13
CA ALA A 232 -9.89 -4.70 21.16
C ALA A 232 -11.19 -4.59 20.36
N HIS A 233 -11.07 -4.69 19.04
CA HIS A 233 -12.19 -4.74 18.10
C HIS A 233 -12.02 -5.92 17.14
N ASP A 234 -13.10 -6.35 16.51
CA ASP A 234 -13.01 -7.37 15.44
C ASP A 234 -12.11 -6.89 14.29
N TRP A 235 -12.12 -5.59 14.00
CA TRP A 235 -11.29 -4.90 13.01
C TRP A 235 -9.87 -4.54 13.49
N THR A 236 -9.47 -5.00 14.68
CA THR A 236 -8.08 -4.94 15.18
C THR A 236 -7.53 -6.33 15.52
N TRP A 237 -8.02 -7.37 14.84
CA TRP A 237 -7.70 -8.78 15.13
C TRP A 237 -8.03 -9.18 16.58
N ASN A 238 -9.04 -8.54 17.18
CA ASN A 238 -9.39 -8.65 18.60
C ASN A 238 -8.20 -8.36 19.55
N LYS A 239 -7.31 -7.45 19.14
CA LYS A 239 -6.21 -6.96 19.99
C LYS A 239 -6.38 -5.48 20.29
N PRO A 240 -6.15 -5.04 21.54
CA PRO A 240 -5.94 -3.62 21.83
C PRO A 240 -4.53 -3.21 21.36
N ASP A 241 -4.21 -1.93 21.51
CA ASP A 241 -2.89 -1.38 21.26
C ASP A 241 -2.41 -1.57 19.80
N VAL A 242 -3.34 -1.56 18.85
CA VAL A 242 -2.99 -1.62 17.42
C VAL A 242 -2.82 -0.21 16.88
N PRO A 243 -1.69 0.15 16.24
CA PRO A 243 -1.51 1.46 15.63
C PRO A 243 -2.68 1.80 14.71
N ILE A 244 -3.29 2.98 14.90
CA ILE A 244 -4.56 3.34 14.27
C ILE A 244 -4.48 3.25 12.75
N TYR A 245 -3.36 3.70 12.17
CA TYR A 245 -3.10 3.57 10.74
C TYR A 245 -3.07 2.10 10.30
N CYS A 246 -2.49 1.18 11.07
CA CYS A 246 -2.36 -0.23 10.70
C CYS A 246 -3.70 -0.99 10.69
N THR A 247 -4.73 -0.47 11.36
CA THR A 247 -6.05 -1.13 11.43
C THR A 247 -6.72 -1.32 10.06
N HIS A 248 -6.38 -0.46 9.08
CA HIS A 248 -6.84 -0.64 7.70
C HIS A 248 -6.42 -1.98 7.10
N CYS A 249 -5.33 -2.58 7.56
CA CYS A 249 -4.85 -3.85 7.05
C CYS A 249 -5.84 -4.99 7.35
N ALA A 250 -6.41 -5.05 8.57
CA ALA A 250 -7.42 -6.03 8.91
C ALA A 250 -8.69 -5.85 8.07
N ILE A 251 -9.15 -4.60 7.95
CA ILE A 251 -10.36 -4.25 7.22
C ILE A 251 -10.23 -4.58 5.73
N MET A 252 -9.18 -4.07 5.09
CA MET A 252 -8.97 -4.17 3.65
C MET A 252 -8.69 -5.61 3.21
N TRP A 253 -7.82 -6.33 3.91
CA TRP A 253 -7.28 -7.60 3.38
C TRP A 253 -7.99 -8.85 3.90
N GLU A 254 -8.65 -8.75 5.06
CA GLU A 254 -9.30 -9.88 5.70
C GLU A 254 -10.81 -9.69 5.77
N ILE A 255 -11.28 -8.63 6.44
CA ILE A 255 -12.70 -8.49 6.79
C ILE A 255 -13.58 -8.22 5.57
N LEU A 256 -13.28 -7.17 4.79
CA LEU A 256 -14.10 -6.85 3.61
C LEU A 256 -14.11 -7.99 2.59
N PRO A 257 -12.97 -8.64 2.24
CA PRO A 257 -13.01 -9.81 1.36
C PRO A 257 -13.80 -10.98 1.95
N MET A 258 -13.67 -11.28 3.26
CA MET A 258 -14.47 -12.32 3.90
C MET A 258 -15.97 -12.04 3.82
N GLU A 259 -16.39 -10.78 3.98
CA GLU A 259 -17.80 -10.39 3.86
C GLU A 259 -18.31 -10.45 2.41
N ILE A 260 -17.46 -10.13 1.43
CA ILE A 260 -17.84 -10.09 0.00
C ILE A 260 -17.81 -11.48 -0.64
N ARG A 261 -16.75 -12.26 -0.41
CA ARG A 261 -16.48 -13.55 -1.09
C ARG A 261 -16.27 -14.73 -0.13
N GLY A 262 -16.41 -14.53 1.17
CA GLY A 262 -16.33 -15.61 2.18
C GLY A 262 -14.92 -16.01 2.62
N VAL A 263 -13.89 -15.45 1.99
CA VAL A 263 -12.47 -15.74 2.24
C VAL A 263 -11.63 -14.46 2.14
N PRO A 264 -10.54 -14.32 2.91
CA PRO A 264 -9.64 -13.18 2.84
C PRO A 264 -8.87 -13.15 1.50
N ILE A 265 -8.34 -11.97 1.13
CA ILE A 265 -7.34 -11.90 0.04
C ILE A 265 -5.99 -12.42 0.54
N ARG A 266 -5.63 -12.03 1.77
CA ARG A 266 -4.42 -12.46 2.47
C ARG A 266 -4.63 -12.36 3.97
N ILE A 267 -3.87 -13.12 4.72
CA ILE A 267 -3.80 -12.99 6.18
C ILE A 267 -2.65 -12.05 6.52
N ASN A 268 -2.91 -11.04 7.36
CA ASN A 268 -1.85 -10.22 7.92
C ASN A 268 -1.49 -10.74 9.31
N LEU A 269 -0.22 -11.01 9.56
CA LEU A 269 0.26 -11.26 10.92
C LEU A 269 0.60 -9.90 11.53
N PRO A 270 -0.22 -9.39 12.48
CA PRO A 270 0.09 -8.12 13.11
C PRO A 270 1.42 -8.25 13.87
N PRO A 271 2.34 -7.30 13.71
CA PRO A 271 3.62 -7.31 14.41
C PRO A 271 3.42 -7.13 15.92
N GLU A 272 4.31 -7.71 16.72
CA GLU A 272 4.27 -7.58 18.18
C GLU A 272 4.96 -6.31 18.66
N LYS A 273 6.04 -5.91 17.98
CA LYS A 273 6.79 -4.68 18.25
C LYS A 273 6.80 -3.78 17.03
N ASP A 274 7.01 -2.49 17.27
CA ASP A 274 7.06 -1.48 16.19
C ASP A 274 8.18 -1.74 15.18
N SER A 275 9.30 -2.34 15.65
CA SER A 275 10.43 -2.78 14.83
C SER A 275 10.18 -4.04 14.01
N ASP A 276 9.14 -4.82 14.31
CA ASP A 276 8.93 -6.10 13.65
C ASP A 276 8.46 -5.92 12.19
N PRO A 277 8.78 -6.87 11.31
CA PRO A 277 8.26 -6.85 9.94
C PRO A 277 6.74 -7.09 9.92
N CYS A 278 6.10 -6.60 8.87
CA CYS A 278 4.74 -7.00 8.54
C CYS A 278 4.79 -8.26 7.66
N VAL A 279 4.13 -9.33 8.08
CA VAL A 279 4.10 -10.60 7.34
C VAL A 279 2.70 -10.82 6.76
N HIS A 280 2.65 -11.12 5.46
CA HIS A 280 1.41 -11.41 4.74
C HIS A 280 1.44 -12.84 4.22
N LEU A 281 0.40 -13.61 4.54
CA LEU A 281 0.25 -15.00 4.07
C LEU A 281 -0.82 -15.05 2.98
N TYR A 282 -0.43 -15.57 1.83
CA TYR A 282 -1.30 -15.80 0.68
C TYR A 282 -1.47 -17.29 0.48
N TYR A 283 -2.53 -17.88 1.04
CA TYR A 283 -2.80 -19.30 0.88
C TYR A 283 -3.20 -19.61 -0.56
N LYS A 284 -2.70 -20.74 -1.09
CA LYS A 284 -2.95 -21.19 -2.46
C LYS A 284 -4.39 -21.68 -2.65
N SER A 285 -5.05 -22.10 -1.57
CA SER A 285 -6.46 -22.46 -1.55
C SER A 285 -7.15 -21.93 -0.29
N ALA A 286 -8.47 -21.79 -0.35
CA ALA A 286 -9.27 -21.31 0.78
C ALA A 286 -9.34 -22.33 1.92
N GLU A 287 -9.30 -23.62 1.58
CA GLU A 287 -9.33 -24.74 2.50
C GLU A 287 -8.08 -24.77 3.39
N ALA A 288 -6.94 -24.36 2.83
CA ALA A 288 -5.67 -24.33 3.55
C ALA A 288 -5.60 -23.23 4.62
N ILE A 289 -6.48 -22.22 4.59
CA ILE A 289 -6.48 -21.13 5.58
C ILE A 289 -6.95 -21.69 6.92
N PRO A 290 -6.16 -21.59 8.01
CA PRO A 290 -6.58 -22.01 9.34
C PRO A 290 -7.82 -21.26 9.86
N GLU A 291 -8.69 -21.99 10.57
CA GLU A 291 -9.95 -21.45 11.10
C GLU A 291 -9.74 -20.32 12.13
N GLU A 292 -8.60 -20.30 12.82
CA GLU A 292 -8.25 -19.25 13.78
C GLU A 292 -8.24 -17.85 13.16
N TYR A 293 -7.89 -17.71 11.87
CA TYR A 293 -7.85 -16.42 11.18
C TYR A 293 -9.24 -15.86 10.90
N PHE A 294 -10.25 -16.71 10.80
CA PHE A 294 -11.64 -16.31 10.69
C PHE A 294 -12.20 -15.90 12.06
N LYS A 295 -11.94 -16.73 13.07
CA LYS A 295 -12.36 -16.50 14.47
C LYS A 295 -11.81 -15.20 15.03
N ARG A 296 -10.53 -14.87 14.79
CA ARG A 296 -9.87 -13.67 15.36
C ARG A 296 -10.42 -12.34 14.83
N VAL A 297 -11.19 -12.34 13.75
CA VAL A 297 -11.88 -11.15 13.23
C VAL A 297 -13.40 -11.32 13.29
N SER A 298 -13.89 -12.29 14.06
CA SER A 298 -15.31 -12.55 14.26
C SER A 298 -16.07 -12.73 12.93
N ARG A 299 -15.48 -13.43 11.96
CA ARG A 299 -16.14 -13.76 10.69
C ARG A 299 -16.19 -15.28 10.53
N PRO A 300 -17.33 -15.87 10.13
CA PRO A 300 -17.40 -17.30 9.86
C PRO A 300 -16.75 -17.62 8.51
N ARG A 301 -16.11 -18.78 8.38
CA ARG A 301 -15.74 -19.31 7.07
C ARG A 301 -17.00 -19.53 6.23
N ARG A 302 -17.06 -18.93 5.03
CA ARG A 302 -18.15 -19.13 4.07
C ARG A 302 -17.57 -19.52 2.72
N LEU A 303 -17.17 -20.78 2.58
CA LEU A 303 -16.84 -21.30 1.25
C LEU A 303 -18.14 -21.32 0.44
N LYS A 304 -18.20 -20.59 -0.67
CA LYS A 304 -19.24 -20.87 -1.67
C LYS A 304 -18.96 -22.28 -2.18
N MET A 305 -19.76 -23.26 -1.76
CA MET A 305 -19.81 -24.55 -2.45
C MET A 305 -20.07 -24.23 -3.92
N GLY A 306 -19.11 -24.56 -4.79
CA GLY A 306 -19.25 -24.34 -6.22
C GLY A 306 -20.58 -24.92 -6.71
N SER A 307 -21.35 -24.12 -7.45
CA SER A 307 -22.31 -24.68 -8.39
C SER A 307 -21.52 -25.59 -9.33
N ARG A 308 -21.85 -26.88 -9.28
CA ARG A 308 -21.41 -27.87 -10.26
C ARG A 308 -21.77 -27.42 -11.67
#